data_AF-A0A2G8N6E2-F1
#
_entry.id   AF-A0A2G8N6E2-F1
#
_cell.length_a   1.000
_cell.length_b   1.000
_cell.length_c   1.000
_cell.angle_alpha   90.00
_cell.angle_beta   90.00
_cell.angle_gamma   90.00
#
_symmetry.space_group_name_H-M   'P 1'
#
loop_
_entity.id
_entity.type
_entity.pdbx_description
1 polymer ?
#
loop_
_entity_poly.entity_id
_entity_poly.type
_entity_poly.pdbx_seq_one_letter_code
_entity_poly.pdbx_strand_id
1 'polypeptide(L)' 'MDQYDKSGLALQKNLLNLRRERDRLRTEGKHQEAERLAQEISRIEAVVAALPAEAKPPTLQ' A
#
# COMPACT_ATOMS: atom_id res chain seq x y z
N MET A 1 -9.78 21.35 -0.52
CA MET A 1 -9.19 20.29 -1.36
C MET A 1 -7.90 19.73 -0.76
N ASP A 2 -7.67 19.75 0.57
CA ASP A 2 -6.34 19.44 1.16
C ASP A 2 -6.27 18.18 2.04
N GLN A 3 -7.40 17.62 2.48
CA GLN A 3 -7.39 16.46 3.38
C GLN A 3 -7.14 15.14 2.64
N TYR A 4 -7.59 15.03 1.39
CA TYR A 4 -7.44 13.83 0.57
C TYR A 4 -5.99 13.63 0.12
N ASP A 5 -5.27 14.70 -0.22
CA ASP A 5 -3.86 14.62 -0.61
C ASP A 5 -2.96 14.15 0.54
N LYS A 6 -3.14 14.67 1.75
CA LYS A 6 -2.36 14.21 2.92
C LYS A 6 -2.65 12.76 3.28
N SER A 7 -3.92 12.36 3.19
CA SER A 7 -4.35 10.99 3.50
C SER A 7 -3.85 10.00 2.44
N GLY A 8 -3.91 10.37 1.16
CA GLY A 8 -3.38 9.57 0.05
C GLY A 8 -1.85 9.41 0.11
N LEU A 9 -1.12 10.50 0.42
CA LEU A 9 0.34 10.46 0.56
C LEU A 9 0.78 9.60 1.76
N ALA A 10 0.07 9.70 2.89
CA ALA A 10 0.31 8.85 4.05
C ALA A 10 0.04 7.37 3.73
N LEU A 11 -1.02 7.08 2.97
CA LEU A 11 -1.33 5.72 2.56
C LEU A 11 -0.26 5.14 1.63
N GLN A 12 0.22 5.92 0.65
CA GLN A 12 1.30 5.50 -0.24
C GLN A 12 2.60 5.20 0.52
N LYS A 13 2.96 6.05 1.49
CA LYS A 13 4.12 5.83 2.35
C LYS A 13 3.99 4.56 3.17
N ASN A 14 2.81 4.31 3.74
CA ASN A 14 2.53 3.09 4.48
C ASN A 14 2.60 1.85 3.57
N LEU A 15 2.04 1.94 2.35
CA LEU A 15 2.10 0.85 1.38
C LEU A 15 3.54 0.51 0.97
N LEU A 16 4.38 1.53 0.77
CA LEU A 16 5.80 1.36 0.47
C LEU A 16 6.53 0.65 1.62
N ASN A 17 6.24 1.02 2.87
CA ASN A 17 6.81 0.36 4.04
C ASN A 17 6.37 -1.10 4.13
N LEU A 18 5.08 -1.40 3.89
CA LEU A 18 4.56 -2.77 3.89
C LEU A 18 5.21 -3.63 2.79
N ARG A 19 5.42 -3.09 1.59
CA ARG A 19 6.11 -3.80 0.50
C ARG A 19 7.57 -4.13 0.88
N ARG A 20 8.29 -3.18 1.49
CA ARG A 20 9.66 -3.42 2.00
C ARG A 20 9.69 -4.48 3.08
N GLU A 21 8.68 -4.50 3.95
CA GLU A 21 8.59 -5.48 5.02
C GLU A 21 8.31 -6.88 4.48
N ARG A 22 7.38 -7.01 3.51
CA ARG A 22 7.14 -8.26 2.79
C ARG A 22 8.44 -8.79 2.18
N ASP A 23 9.20 -7.92 1.53
CA ASP A 23 10.44 -8.32 0.86
C ASP A 23 11.49 -8.76 1.87
N ARG A 24 11.59 -8.09 3.03
CA ARG A 24 12.41 -8.54 4.15
C ARG A 24 11.97 -9.91 4.68
N LEU A 25 10.69 -10.11 4.92
CA LEU A 25 10.14 -11.39 5.37
C LEU A 25 10.42 -12.52 4.36
N ARG A 26 10.38 -12.24 3.05
CA ARG A 26 10.80 -13.19 2.02
C ARG A 26 12.28 -13.54 2.11
N THR A 27 13.15 -12.55 2.32
CA THR A 27 14.60 -12.78 2.48
C THR A 27 14.93 -13.53 3.77
N GLU A 28 14.12 -13.34 4.83
CA GLU A 28 14.26 -14.07 6.10
C GLU A 28 13.69 -15.50 6.05
N GLY A 29 13.13 -15.93 4.93
CA GLY A 29 12.50 -17.27 4.78
C GLY A 29 11.12 -17.38 5.43
N LYS A 30 10.54 -16.27 5.92
CA LYS A 30 9.20 -16.19 6.52
C LYS A 30 8.12 -16.06 5.43
N HIS A 31 8.07 -17.05 4.54
CA HIS A 31 7.22 -17.02 3.36
C HIS A 31 5.73 -16.89 3.70
N GLN A 32 5.24 -17.55 4.77
CA GLN A 32 3.84 -17.45 5.19
C GLN A 32 3.46 -16.04 5.67
N GLU A 33 4.34 -15.37 6.43
CA GLU A 33 4.08 -14.00 6.88
C GLU A 33 4.14 -13.02 5.72
N ALA A 34 5.11 -13.18 4.82
CA ALA A 34 5.19 -12.40 3.60
C ALA A 34 3.94 -12.56 2.72
N GLU A 35 3.37 -13.76 2.66
CA GLU A 35 2.18 -14.04 1.86
C GLU A 35 0.91 -13.43 2.48
N ARG A 36 0.77 -13.48 3.81
CA ARG A 36 -0.28 -12.69 4.51
C ARG A 36 -0.12 -11.20 4.26
N LEU A 37 1.10 -10.68 4.37
CA LEU A 37 1.37 -9.26 4.14
C LEU A 37 1.07 -8.86 2.68
N ALA A 38 1.35 -9.75 1.72
CA ALA A 38 1.01 -9.54 0.32
C ALA A 38 -0.50 -9.46 0.09
N GLN A 39 -1.30 -10.30 0.78
CA GLN A 39 -2.76 -10.24 0.70
C GLN A 39 -3.30 -8.94 1.30
N GLU A 40 -2.75 -8.48 2.43
CA GLU A 40 -3.13 -7.19 3.02
C GLU A 40 -2.79 -6.01 2.11
N ILE A 41 -1.57 -5.99 1.54
CA ILE A 41 -1.16 -4.98 0.56
C ILE A 41 -2.13 -4.96 -0.62
N SER A 42 -2.50 -6.13 -1.16
CA SER A 42 -3.42 -6.22 -2.30
C SER A 42 -4.82 -5.69 -1.97
N ARG A 43 -5.33 -5.92 -0.75
CA ARG A 43 -6.60 -5.33 -0.29
C ARG A 43 -6.52 -3.81 -0.20
N ILE A 44 -5.45 -3.28 0.37
CA ILE A 44 -5.24 -1.83 0.49
C ILE A 44 -5.14 -1.21 -0.91
N GLU A 45 -4.39 -1.83 -1.81
CA GLU A 45 -4.27 -1.41 -3.21
C GLU A 45 -5.61 -1.42 -3.95
N ALA A 46 -6.44 -2.45 -3.73
CA ALA A 46 -7.77 -2.55 -4.33
C ALA A 46 -8.70 -1.43 -3.81
N VAL A 47 -8.66 -1.14 -2.50
CA VAL A 47 -9.42 -0.04 -1.90
C VAL A 47 -8.94 1.29 -2.48
N VAL A 48 -7.63 1.52 -2.58
CA VAL A 48 -7.06 2.73 -3.18
C VAL A 48 -7.42 2.86 -4.66
N ALA A 49 -7.39 1.77 -5.41
CA ALA A 49 -7.75 1.75 -6.83
C ALA A 49 -9.26 2.00 -7.04
N ALA A 50 -10.09 1.58 -6.09
CA ALA A 50 -11.53 1.82 -6.08
C ALA A 50 -11.92 3.22 -5.56
N LEU A 51 -10.98 3.99 -5.00
CA LEU A 51 -11.25 5.39 -4.66
C LEU A 51 -11.51 6.20 -5.93
N PRO A 52 -12.53 7.09 -5.91
CA PRO A 52 -12.84 7.95 -7.05
C PRO A 52 -11.64 8.82 -7.42
N ALA A 53 -11.52 9.19 -8.70
CA ALA A 53 -10.37 9.92 -9.24
C ALA A 53 -10.04 11.23 -8.50
N GLU A 54 -11.03 11.82 -7.82
CA GLU A 54 -10.91 13.01 -6.97
C GLU A 54 -10.17 12.77 -5.65
N ALA A 55 -10.03 11.51 -5.21
CA ALA A 55 -9.27 11.07 -4.05
C ALA A 55 -8.02 10.24 -4.42
N LYS A 56 -7.74 10.12 -5.73
CA LYS A 56 -6.58 9.37 -6.23
C LYS A 56 -5.36 10.31 -6.20
N PRO A 57 -4.38 10.09 -5.31
CA PRO A 57 -3.21 10.95 -5.26
C PRO A 57 -2.49 10.92 -6.63
N PRO A 58 -2.10 12.09 -7.19
CA PRO A 58 -1.61 12.23 -8.56
C PRO A 58 -0.26 11.55 -8.85
N THR A 59 0.28 10.79 -7.89
CA THR A 59 1.59 10.15 -7.96
C THR A 59 1.54 8.67 -8.36
N LEU A 60 0.36 8.13 -8.72
CA LEU A 60 0.23 6.82 -9.38
C LEU A 60 0.17 7.01 -10.90
N GLN A 61 1.31 7.39 -11.49
CA GLN A 61 1.63 7.09 -12.89
C GLN A 61 2.41 5.78 -12.96
#